data_AF-A0A0C2WQ30-F1
#
_entry.id   AF-A0A0C2WQ30-F1
#
_cell.length_a   1.000
_cell.length_b   1.000
_cell.length_c   1.000
_cell.angle_alpha   90.00
_cell.angle_beta   90.00
_cell.angle_gamma   90.00
#
_symmetry.space_group_name_H-M   'P 1'
#
loop_
_entity.id
_entity.type
_entity.pdbx_description
1 polymer ?
#
loop_
_entity_poly.entity_id
_entity_poly.type
_entity_poly.pdbx_seq_one_letter_code
_entity_poly.pdbx_strand_id
1 'polypeptide(L)'
;MNVLQHVDITKYGPIFSTLNPRHDLKHDLIQARIAYDHPAFDASALRSQRSMPLIQNQRAISFAGAWMGYAFHEDGITTGLEAAQRLGGVNLPFPLKSPDREVRYVWLAELFDMLESLRVLSSKLKSS
;
A
#
# COMPACT_ATOMS: atom_id res chain seq x y z
N MET A 1 20.92 6.50 11.92
CA MET A 1 20.76 7.46 10.81
C MET A 1 22.06 8.18 10.48
N ASN A 2 22.67 8.94 11.42
CA ASN A 2 23.85 9.78 11.14
C ASN A 2 24.99 9.07 10.39
N VAL A 3 25.48 7.95 10.92
CA VAL A 3 26.60 7.21 10.30
C VAL A 3 26.19 6.56 8.99
N LEU A 4 24.99 5.96 8.92
CA LEU A 4 24.46 5.29 7.73
C LEU A 4 24.23 6.26 6.56
N GLN A 5 23.90 7.52 6.87
CA GLN A 5 23.66 8.58 5.89
C GLN A 5 24.89 9.47 5.68
N HIS A 6 26.06 9.09 6.23
CA HIS A 6 27.32 9.84 6.11
C HIS A 6 27.22 11.32 6.53
N VAL A 7 26.42 11.62 7.55
CA VAL A 7 26.28 12.98 8.08
C VAL A 7 27.53 13.37 8.87
N ASP A 8 28.13 14.51 8.54
CA ASP A 8 29.25 15.09 9.30
C ASP A 8 28.77 15.66 10.65
N ILE A 9 28.91 14.85 11.69
CA ILE A 9 28.52 15.21 13.05
C ILE A 9 29.39 16.32 13.66
N THR A 10 30.60 16.56 13.14
CA THR A 10 31.47 17.65 13.66
C THR A 10 30.96 19.01 13.22
N LYS A 11 30.32 19.06 12.05
CA LYS A 11 29.73 20.26 11.49
C LYS A 11 28.29 20.49 11.96
N TYR A 12 27.47 19.43 12.01
CA TYR A 12 26.02 19.56 12.24
C TYR A 12 25.55 19.08 13.61
N GLY A 13 26.43 18.47 14.40
CA GLY A 13 26.03 17.73 15.59
C GLY A 13 25.24 16.46 15.25
N PRO A 14 24.72 15.74 16.27
CA PRO A 14 23.91 14.55 16.06
C PRO A 14 22.50 14.92 15.58
N ILE A 15 22.04 14.30 14.48
CA ILE A 15 20.69 14.48 13.94
C ILE A 15 19.80 13.32 14.35
N PHE A 16 18.59 13.63 14.82
CA PHE A 16 17.58 12.65 15.21
C PHE A 16 16.30 12.85 14.42
N SER A 17 15.61 11.74 14.14
CA SER A 17 14.23 11.75 13.67
C SER A 17 13.42 10.95 14.67
N THR A 18 12.34 11.54 15.17
CA THR A 18 11.49 10.94 16.20
C THR A 18 10.06 10.89 15.67
N LEU A 19 9.49 9.69 15.66
CA LEU A 19 8.11 9.45 15.25
C LEU A 19 7.23 9.31 16.48
N ASN A 20 6.14 10.08 16.54
CA ASN A 20 5.11 10.02 17.59
C ASN A 20 5.67 9.98 19.02
N PRO A 21 6.46 11.00 19.45
CA PRO A 21 7.05 11.01 20.78
C PRO A 21 5.96 11.08 21.88
N ARG A 22 6.17 10.39 23.00
CA ARG A 22 5.25 10.39 24.17
C ARG A 22 5.27 11.70 24.95
N HIS A 23 6.38 12.43 24.88
CA HIS A 23 6.57 13.72 25.52
C HIS A 23 7.01 14.72 24.47
N ASP A 24 6.64 15.99 24.65
CA ASP A 24 7.09 17.02 23.72
C ASP A 24 8.61 17.20 23.78
N LEU A 25 9.17 17.52 22.61
CA LEU A 25 10.59 17.80 22.43
C LEU A 25 10.85 19.27 22.76
N LYS A 26 12.05 19.58 23.25
CA LYS A 26 12.46 20.98 23.48
C LYS A 26 12.38 21.75 22.16
N HIS A 27 11.60 22.83 22.12
CA HIS A 27 11.26 23.52 20.88
C HIS A 27 12.47 24.09 20.13
N ASP A 28 13.51 24.51 20.84
CA ASP A 28 14.79 25.01 20.31
C ASP A 28 15.60 23.93 19.58
N LEU A 29 15.30 22.65 19.79
CA LEU A 29 15.95 21.50 19.15
C LEU A 29 15.10 20.87 18.03
N ILE A 30 13.99 21.50 17.63
CA ILE A 30 13.14 21.01 16.54
C ILE A 30 13.42 21.81 15.26
N GLN A 31 13.93 21.13 14.23
CA GLN A 31 14.26 21.74 12.94
C GLN A 31 13.07 21.67 11.99
N ALA A 32 12.28 20.61 12.07
CA ALA A 32 11.04 20.45 11.33
C ALA A 32 10.10 19.49 12.08
N ARG A 33 8.80 19.75 12.00
CA ARG A 33 7.75 18.81 12.38
C ARG A 33 6.83 18.65 11.19
N ILE A 34 6.64 17.42 10.75
CA ILE A 34 5.79 17.10 9.60
C ILE A 34 4.73 16.12 10.07
N ALA A 35 3.47 16.43 9.76
CA ALA A 35 2.35 15.53 10.01
C ALA A 35 2.10 14.72 8.73
N TYR A 36 2.02 13.39 8.89
CA TYR A 36 1.67 12.46 7.83
C TYR A 36 0.54 11.58 8.32
N ASP A 37 -0.43 11.33 7.44
CA ASP A 37 -1.44 10.31 7.66
C ASP A 37 -0.97 8.97 7.08
N HIS A 38 -1.15 7.89 7.84
CA HIS A 38 -0.84 6.55 7.38
C HIS A 38 -2.13 5.83 6.97
N PRO A 39 -2.21 5.24 5.76
CA PRO A 39 -3.39 4.49 5.36
C PRO A 39 -3.60 3.28 6.28
N ALA A 40 -4.87 3.02 6.62
CA ALA A 40 -5.28 1.83 7.34
C ALA A 40 -5.61 0.71 6.34
N PHE A 41 -4.96 -0.44 6.49
CA PHE A 41 -5.19 -1.62 5.65
C PHE A 41 -6.17 -2.58 6.31
N ASP A 42 -7.42 -2.14 6.43
CA ASP A 42 -8.50 -3.00 6.90
C ASP A 42 -9.12 -3.84 5.75
N ALA A 43 -10.05 -4.72 6.11
CA ALA A 43 -10.73 -5.56 5.12
C ALA A 43 -11.54 -4.75 4.09
N SER A 44 -11.99 -3.54 4.43
CA SER A 44 -12.71 -2.66 3.52
C SER A 44 -11.76 -2.03 2.49
N ALA A 45 -10.59 -1.57 2.94
CA ALA A 45 -9.52 -1.06 2.10
C ALA A 45 -9.06 -2.13 1.09
N LEU A 46 -8.81 -3.36 1.55
CA LEU A 46 -8.41 -4.47 0.68
C LEU A 46 -9.47 -4.80 -0.38
N ARG A 47 -10.77 -4.81 -0.02
CA ARG A 47 -11.85 -5.00 -1.00
C ARG A 47 -11.92 -3.85 -2.01
N SER A 48 -11.69 -2.62 -1.56
CA SER A 48 -11.70 -1.44 -2.42
C SER A 48 -10.52 -1.47 -3.39
N GLN A 49 -9.33 -1.85 -2.93
CA GLN A 49 -8.14 -2.05 -3.79
C GLN A 49 -8.41 -3.07 -4.91
N ARG A 50 -9.03 -4.22 -4.59
CA ARG A 50 -9.43 -5.22 -5.60
C ARG A 50 -10.42 -4.67 -6.64
N SER A 51 -11.18 -3.64 -6.28
CA SER A 51 -12.17 -3.01 -7.16
C SER A 51 -11.57 -1.87 -8.00
N MET A 52 -10.34 -1.42 -7.72
CA MET A 52 -9.69 -0.32 -8.43
C MET A 52 -9.61 -0.50 -9.95
N PRO A 53 -9.35 -1.71 -10.51
CA PRO A 53 -9.34 -1.90 -11.96
C PRO A 53 -10.64 -1.46 -12.65
N LEU A 54 -11.78 -1.49 -11.96
CA LEU A 54 -13.09 -1.14 -12.51
C LEU A 54 -13.23 0.35 -12.85
N ILE A 55 -12.47 1.22 -12.17
CA ILE A 55 -12.57 2.68 -12.31
C ILE A 55 -11.41 3.30 -13.10
N GLN A 56 -10.42 2.51 -13.50
CA GLN A 56 -9.28 3.00 -14.27
C GLN A 56 -9.67 3.39 -15.69
N ASN A 57 -9.07 4.47 -16.18
CA ASN A 57 -9.30 5.05 -17.52
C ASN A 57 -10.77 5.39 -17.82
N GLN A 58 -11.62 5.48 -16.80
CA GLN A 58 -13.00 5.90 -16.96
C GLN A 58 -13.04 7.41 -17.15
N ARG A 59 -13.61 7.87 -18.27
CA ARG A 59 -13.63 9.30 -18.65
C ARG A 59 -12.21 9.91 -18.74
N ALA A 60 -11.23 9.13 -19.20
CA ALA A 60 -9.82 9.52 -19.29
C ALA A 60 -9.19 9.89 -17.94
N ILE A 61 -9.70 9.34 -16.84
CA ILE A 61 -9.14 9.50 -15.50
C ILE A 61 -8.50 8.19 -15.07
N SER A 62 -7.25 8.25 -14.62
CA SER A 62 -6.52 7.13 -14.04
C SER A 62 -6.06 7.49 -12.63
N PHE A 63 -6.11 6.53 -11.73
CA PHE A 63 -5.72 6.66 -10.33
C PHE A 63 -4.41 5.90 -10.11
N ALA A 64 -3.50 6.49 -9.34
CA ALA A 64 -2.24 5.88 -8.95
C ALA A 64 -1.85 6.35 -7.56
N GLY A 65 -1.15 5.51 -6.81
CA GLY A 65 -0.68 5.84 -5.48
C GLY A 65 -0.32 4.60 -4.67
N ALA A 66 0.54 4.79 -3.69
CA ALA A 66 1.02 3.71 -2.82
C ALA A 66 -0.12 2.98 -2.08
N TRP A 67 -1.23 3.68 -1.82
CA TRP A 67 -2.44 3.13 -1.21
C TRP A 67 -3.17 2.09 -2.07
N MET A 68 -2.81 1.92 -3.35
CA MET A 68 -3.32 0.84 -4.19
C MET A 68 -2.58 -0.50 -3.98
N GLY A 69 -1.46 -0.49 -3.24
CA GLY A 69 -0.72 -1.67 -2.81
C GLY A 69 -0.60 -1.72 -1.27
N TYR A 70 0.61 -1.88 -0.75
CA TYR A 70 0.89 -1.96 0.69
C TYR A 70 1.45 -0.65 1.28
N ALA A 71 1.23 0.49 0.60
CA ALA A 71 1.74 1.82 0.95
C ALA A 71 3.28 1.96 0.98
N PHE A 72 4.00 1.11 0.26
CA PHE A 72 5.42 1.31 0.03
C PHE A 72 5.67 2.27 -1.15
N HIS A 73 6.90 2.80 -1.22
CA HIS A 73 7.28 3.72 -2.31
C HIS A 73 7.21 3.00 -3.67
N GLU A 74 7.55 1.72 -3.68
CA GLU A 74 7.51 0.81 -4.81
C GLU A 74 6.08 0.64 -5.35
N ASP A 75 5.07 0.56 -4.48
CA ASP A 75 3.66 0.50 -4.89
C ASP A 75 3.24 1.79 -5.61
N GLY A 76 3.69 2.94 -5.09
CA GLY A 76 3.42 4.25 -5.70
C GLY A 76 4.05 4.38 -7.09
N ILE A 77 5.31 3.99 -7.22
CA ILE A 77 6.02 3.98 -8.50
C ILE A 77 5.35 3.01 -9.48
N THR A 78 5.06 1.78 -9.03
CA THR A 78 4.46 0.73 -9.87
C THR A 78 3.11 1.16 -10.41
N THR A 79 2.20 1.61 -9.53
CA THR A 79 0.84 2.04 -9.94
C THR A 79 0.88 3.29 -10.83
N GLY A 80 1.84 4.19 -10.64
CA GLY A 80 2.08 5.32 -11.53
C GLY A 80 2.51 4.90 -12.94
N LEU A 81 3.47 3.97 -13.03
CA LEU A 81 3.92 3.41 -14.31
C LEU A 81 2.80 2.64 -15.02
N GLU A 82 1.99 1.87 -14.28
CA GLU A 82 0.83 1.20 -14.86
C GLU A 82 -0.21 2.19 -15.41
N ALA A 83 -0.49 3.27 -14.67
CA ALA A 83 -1.40 4.31 -15.13
C ALA A 83 -0.89 4.99 -16.41
N ALA A 84 0.40 5.31 -16.47
CA ALA A 84 1.03 5.86 -17.67
C ALA A 84 0.95 4.91 -18.87
N GLN A 85 1.21 3.61 -18.66
CA GLN A 85 1.10 2.59 -19.71
C GLN A 85 -0.33 2.47 -20.25
N ARG A 86 -1.35 2.56 -19.38
CA ARG A 86 -2.77 2.49 -19.76
C ARG A 86 -3.25 3.72 -20.55
N LEU A 87 -2.69 4.90 -20.27
CA LEU A 87 -2.97 6.12 -21.05
C LEU A 87 -2.37 6.06 -22.46
N GLY A 88 -1.39 5.19 -22.70
CA GLY A 88 -0.76 4.97 -24.00
C GLY A 88 0.28 6.03 -24.35
N GLY A 89 1.02 5.79 -25.44
CA GLY A 89 2.05 6.73 -25.94
C GLY A 89 3.32 6.80 -25.09
N VAL A 90 3.46 5.94 -24.09
CA VAL A 90 4.62 5.90 -23.19
C VAL A 90 5.29 4.54 -23.27
N ASN A 91 6.58 4.52 -23.62
CA ASN A 91 7.43 3.36 -23.47
C ASN A 91 8.04 3.39 -22.07
N LEU A 92 7.76 2.37 -21.26
CA LEU A 92 8.34 2.27 -19.93
C LEU A 92 9.85 2.01 -20.01
N PRO A 93 10.65 2.54 -19.06
CA PRO A 93 12.10 2.35 -19.04
C PRO A 93 12.52 0.89 -18.77
N PHE A 94 11.61 0.08 -18.23
CA PHE A 94 11.78 -1.34 -17.96
C PHE A 94 10.40 -2.04 -17.87
N PRO A 95 10.33 -3.36 -18.09
CA PRO A 95 9.07 -4.09 -17.96
C PRO A 95 8.59 -4.12 -16.52
N LEU A 96 7.30 -3.85 -16.30
CA LEU A 96 6.66 -4.04 -15.01
C LEU A 96 6.46 -5.53 -14.74
N LYS A 97 6.82 -5.96 -13.53
CA LYS A 97 6.59 -7.31 -13.04
C LYS A 97 5.92 -7.23 -11.69
N SER A 98 4.92 -8.07 -11.47
CA SER A 98 4.34 -8.20 -10.14
C SER A 98 5.39 -8.76 -9.17
N PRO A 99 5.54 -8.17 -7.97
CA PRO A 99 6.34 -8.78 -6.91
C PRO A 99 5.66 -10.01 -6.32
N ASP A 100 4.33 -10.14 -6.50
CA ASP A 100 3.56 -11.26 -5.99
C ASP A 100 3.91 -12.54 -6.75
N ARG A 101 4.22 -13.58 -5.98
CA ARG A 101 4.38 -14.92 -6.53
C ARG A 101 3.00 -15.51 -6.75
N GLU A 102 2.76 -16.10 -7.91
CA GLU A 102 1.54 -16.88 -8.13
C GLU A 102 1.45 -18.00 -7.10
N VAL A 103 0.44 -17.93 -6.24
CA VAL A 103 0.15 -19.00 -5.28
C VAL A 103 -0.63 -20.07 -6.02
N ARG A 104 -0.01 -21.22 -6.28
CA ARG A 104 -0.56 -22.30 -7.12
C ARG A 104 -1.89 -22.92 -6.64
N TYR A 105 -2.31 -22.61 -5.42
CA TYR A 105 -3.40 -23.29 -4.70
C TYR A 105 -4.50 -22.35 -4.20
N VAL A 106 -4.61 -21.12 -4.72
CA VAL A 106 -5.70 -20.19 -4.31
C VAL A 106 -7.08 -20.82 -4.52
N TRP A 107 -7.25 -21.64 -5.57
CA TRP A 107 -8.50 -22.35 -5.85
C TRP A 107 -8.93 -23.31 -4.71
N LEU A 108 -7.99 -23.87 -3.94
CA LEU A 108 -8.33 -24.71 -2.77
C LEU A 108 -8.94 -23.88 -1.65
N ALA A 109 -8.43 -22.66 -1.44
CA ALA A 109 -8.99 -21.73 -0.46
C ALA A 109 -10.36 -21.23 -0.90
N GLU A 110 -10.53 -20.87 -2.17
CA GLU A 110 -11.83 -20.47 -2.73
C GLU A 110 -12.88 -21.59 -2.66
N LEU A 111 -12.47 -22.84 -2.97
CA LEU A 111 -13.31 -24.02 -2.82
C LEU A 111 -13.70 -24.23 -1.36
N PHE A 112 -12.75 -24.11 -0.43
CA PHE A 112 -13.02 -24.22 1.01
C PHE A 112 -14.00 -23.14 1.48
N ASP A 113 -13.79 -21.87 1.11
CA ASP A 113 -14.67 -20.76 1.45
C ASP A 113 -16.09 -20.96 0.90
N MET A 114 -16.20 -21.48 -0.33
CA MET A 114 -17.49 -21.87 -0.92
C MET A 114 -18.17 -22.99 -0.12
N LEU A 115 -17.42 -24.04 0.25
CA LEU A 115 -17.96 -25.16 1.03
C LEU A 115 -18.40 -24.73 2.43
N GLU A 116 -17.62 -23.89 3.12
CA GLU A 116 -18.02 -23.32 4.41
C GLU A 116 -19.25 -22.41 4.27
N SER A 117 -19.31 -21.58 3.23
CA SER A 117 -20.48 -20.75 2.96
C SER A 117 -21.75 -21.60 2.76
N LEU A 118 -21.66 -22.71 2.02
CA LEU A 118 -22.75 -23.67 1.84
C LEU A 118 -23.13 -24.37 3.15
N ARG A 119 -22.15 -24.75 3.98
CA ARG A 119 -22.39 -25.36 5.30
C ARG A 119 -23.14 -24.40 6.23
N VAL A 120 -22.74 -23.14 6.28
CA VAL A 120 -23.40 -22.08 7.08
C VAL A 120 -24.83 -21.83 6.58
N LEU A 121 -25.06 -21.86 5.26
CA LEU A 121 -26.41 -21.73 4.71
C LEU A 121 -27.29 -22.94 5.09
N SER A 122 -26.74 -24.14 5.00
CA SER A 122 -27.42 -25.40 5.35
C SER A 122 -27.77 -25.49 6.84
N SER A 123 -26.90 -24.99 7.73
CA SER A 123 -27.18 -24.97 9.17
C SER A 123 -28.32 -24.00 9.53
N LYS A 124 -28.40 -22.83 8.89
CA LYS A 124 -29.50 -21.88 9.07
C LYS A 124 -30.86 -22.41 8.59
N LEU A 125 -30.88 -23.21 7.53
CA LEU A 125 -32.10 -23.84 7.00
C LEU A 125 -32.62 -25.00 7.87
N LYS A 126 -31.76 -25.61 8.69
CA LYS A 126 -32.14 -26.69 9.63
C LYS A 126 -32.62 -26.17 10.99
N SER A 127 -32.42 -24.89 11.29
CA SER A 127 -32.81 -24.26 12.56
C SER A 127 -34.12 -23.45 12.47
N SER A 128 -34.84 -23.53 11.35
CA SER A 128 -36.16 -22.92 11.10
C SER A 128 -37.22 -24.00 10.94
#